data_AF-A0A8I6YDL0-F1
#
_entry.id   AF-A0A8I6YDL0-F1
#
_cell.length_a   1.000
_cell.length_b   1.000
_cell.length_c   1.000
_cell.angle_alpha   90.00
_cell.angle_beta   90.00
_cell.angle_gamma   90.00
#
_symmetry.space_group_name_H-M   'P 1'
#
loop_
_entity.id
_entity.type
_entity.pdbx_description
1 polymer ?
#
loop_
_entity_poly.entity_id
_entity_poly.type
_entity_poly.pdbx_seq_one_letter_code
_entity_poly.pdbx_strand_id
1 'polypeptide(L)'
;MEVIPCFPGSGRPCSNRTMAKYLYGSFAISVCLTLSLVAAITREPSRPEPSRKISEPFVSYSPQPQHFPNEGLYKAYLVIQRFKSRISSDPKNITRTWSGHDICGRKSYLGFRCGTTPDLAKKLTIMAVDFNDFAMSAPMLEGFIDQFPDLVLFQASTNNFGGGIPPLSSLHYQYKLSIHDDRHDPISENKYLLTIIIRVGPIDIGEPEAVVQTARKGTNFNIGRSLLLNSNSLSGPLPANLGFSKLRYLALANNKLTGPIPPSIGKMQDSLLEVLLLNNQLSGCVPHELGMLTKTTVIDAGMNQLTGPIPSSFSCLNSVEQLNLGGNRLYGQVPDALCKLAGPAGRLSNLTLSGNYFTSVGPACSALIKDGVLDMKYNCIPGMANQRAPAECASFLSQPKTCPAAGARVVCPVVDAKKNAAAPVGRVAPHYSSYVTYATLHE
;
A
#
# COMPACT_ATOMS: atom_id res chain seq x y z
N MET A 1 42.55 -19.88 -31.59
CA MET A 1 42.78 -20.27 -33.00
C MET A 1 41.57 -19.85 -33.79
N GLU A 2 41.78 -19.50 -35.06
CA GLU A 2 40.77 -19.17 -36.07
C GLU A 2 39.87 -17.94 -35.80
N VAL A 3 39.54 -17.28 -36.91
CA VAL A 3 38.84 -15.99 -37.15
C VAL A 3 38.28 -16.12 -38.58
N ILE A 4 37.47 -15.14 -39.06
CA ILE A 4 37.00 -14.91 -40.47
C ILE A 4 35.53 -15.34 -40.69
N PRO A 5 34.65 -14.49 -41.30
CA PRO A 5 34.71 -13.02 -41.42
C PRO A 5 33.36 -12.30 -41.20
N CYS A 6 33.41 -10.96 -41.11
CA CYS A 6 32.34 -10.10 -41.61
C CYS A 6 32.65 -9.65 -43.05
N PHE A 7 31.70 -9.76 -43.98
CA PHE A 7 31.74 -9.10 -45.29
C PHE A 7 30.77 -7.91 -45.30
N PRO A 8 31.25 -6.72 -45.69
CA PRO A 8 30.47 -5.87 -46.58
C PRO A 8 31.34 -5.27 -47.69
N GLY A 9 30.90 -5.41 -48.96
CA GLY A 9 31.67 -4.98 -50.13
C GLY A 9 31.13 -3.72 -50.81
N SER A 10 31.78 -2.57 -50.58
CA SER A 10 32.04 -1.47 -51.55
C SER A 10 32.40 -0.16 -50.82
N GLY A 11 33.35 0.64 -51.31
CA GLY A 11 33.56 2.02 -50.80
C GLY A 11 34.95 2.64 -50.95
N ARG A 12 35.97 2.09 -50.25
CA ARG A 12 37.29 2.72 -49.93
C ARG A 12 37.20 3.91 -48.93
N PRO A 13 38.32 4.38 -48.35
CA PRO A 13 39.60 3.70 -48.02
C PRO A 13 39.93 3.78 -46.51
N CYS A 14 40.86 2.93 -46.05
CA CYS A 14 41.43 3.02 -44.70
C CYS A 14 42.59 4.02 -44.61
N SER A 15 42.85 4.54 -43.41
CA SER A 15 44.12 5.20 -43.02
C SER A 15 44.70 4.51 -41.78
N ASN A 16 46.01 4.60 -41.58
CA ASN A 16 46.78 3.74 -40.67
C ASN A 16 47.90 4.53 -39.97
N ARG A 17 48.21 4.21 -38.69
CA ARG A 17 49.36 4.61 -37.81
C ARG A 17 48.95 4.36 -36.35
N THR A 18 49.76 3.85 -35.39
CA THR A 18 51.10 3.21 -35.38
C THR A 18 51.25 2.34 -34.12
N MET A 19 52.25 1.44 -34.13
CA MET A 19 52.85 0.67 -33.00
C MET A 19 53.07 1.46 -31.68
N ALA A 20 53.31 0.84 -30.51
CA ALA A 20 54.01 -0.43 -30.24
C ALA A 20 53.50 -1.15 -28.95
N LYS A 21 53.55 -2.50 -28.84
CA LYS A 21 54.65 -3.37 -28.30
C LYS A 21 55.07 -2.99 -26.87
N TYR A 22 55.38 -3.86 -25.90
CA TYR A 22 55.56 -5.32 -25.69
C TYR A 22 56.12 -5.46 -24.22
N LEU A 23 56.31 -6.59 -23.51
CA LEU A 23 55.91 -8.01 -23.55
C LEU A 23 56.27 -8.69 -22.19
N TYR A 24 55.66 -9.86 -21.89
CA TYR A 24 56.02 -10.85 -20.84
C TYR A 24 56.04 -10.34 -19.37
N GLY A 25 55.79 -11.15 -18.32
CA GLY A 25 55.76 -12.62 -18.17
C GLY A 25 57.00 -13.14 -17.43
N SER A 26 57.02 -14.27 -16.71
CA SER A 26 55.97 -15.22 -16.30
C SER A 26 56.59 -16.28 -15.36
N PHE A 27 55.80 -16.97 -14.51
CA PHE A 27 56.17 -18.23 -13.79
C PHE A 27 57.30 -18.13 -12.70
N ALA A 28 57.50 -19.04 -11.72
CA ALA A 28 56.63 -20.05 -11.08
C ALA A 28 57.24 -20.74 -9.81
N ILE A 29 56.37 -21.15 -8.86
CA ILE A 29 56.35 -22.43 -8.09
C ILE A 29 57.45 -22.81 -7.03
N SER A 30 56.96 -23.25 -5.84
CA SER A 30 57.57 -24.15 -4.81
C SER A 30 58.75 -23.71 -3.90
N VAL A 31 59.04 -24.34 -2.72
CA VAL A 31 58.20 -24.85 -1.59
C VAL A 31 59.09 -25.33 -0.39
N CYS A 32 58.63 -25.14 0.87
CA CYS A 32 58.99 -25.86 2.13
C CYS A 32 60.39 -25.80 2.84
N LEU A 33 60.33 -25.64 4.19
CA LEU A 33 61.18 -26.25 5.28
C LEU A 33 62.70 -25.85 5.37
N THR A 34 63.43 -25.76 6.51
CA THR A 34 63.15 -25.88 7.98
C THR A 34 64.30 -25.35 8.88
N LEU A 35 63.98 -24.98 10.13
CA LEU A 35 64.75 -25.16 11.41
C LEU A 35 66.12 -24.45 11.72
N SER A 36 66.10 -23.61 12.77
CA SER A 36 66.84 -23.78 14.07
C SER A 36 68.10 -22.98 14.51
N LEU A 37 68.16 -22.77 15.86
CA LEU A 37 69.24 -22.31 16.78
C LEU A 37 69.64 -20.79 16.74
N VAL A 38 69.58 -19.97 17.81
CA VAL A 38 70.20 -19.94 19.20
C VAL A 38 71.47 -19.05 19.22
N ALA A 39 71.79 -18.19 20.21
CA ALA A 39 71.36 -18.00 21.62
C ALA A 39 71.09 -16.49 21.96
N ALA A 40 70.29 -16.12 22.97
CA ALA A 40 70.59 -15.88 24.42
C ALA A 40 71.56 -14.71 24.73
N ILE A 41 71.45 -13.95 25.84
CA ILE A 41 70.63 -14.11 27.08
C ILE A 41 69.73 -12.84 27.31
N THR A 42 69.34 -12.26 28.48
CA THR A 42 69.72 -12.30 29.92
C THR A 42 68.52 -12.15 30.91
N ARG A 43 68.83 -12.40 32.19
CA ARG A 43 68.21 -12.00 33.48
C ARG A 43 67.57 -10.59 33.56
N GLU A 44 66.66 -10.26 34.50
CA GLU A 44 65.95 -11.01 35.59
C GLU A 44 64.60 -10.32 35.97
N PRO A 45 63.71 -10.90 36.80
CA PRO A 45 62.29 -10.50 36.90
C PRO A 45 61.91 -9.56 38.07
N SER A 46 60.78 -8.86 37.93
CA SER A 46 60.15 -8.07 39.01
C SER A 46 58.64 -8.34 39.14
N ARG A 47 58.23 -8.58 40.40
CA ARG A 47 56.89 -8.78 41.02
C ARG A 47 55.66 -8.16 40.29
N PRO A 48 54.48 -8.84 40.28
CA PRO A 48 53.23 -8.27 39.76
C PRO A 48 52.58 -7.24 40.71
N GLU A 49 51.96 -6.20 40.15
CA GLU A 49 51.07 -5.28 40.87
C GLU A 49 49.58 -5.53 40.58
N PRO A 50 48.66 -5.22 41.51
CA PRO A 50 47.25 -5.57 41.39
C PRO A 50 46.33 -4.45 40.88
N SER A 51 45.19 -4.88 40.34
CA SER A 51 43.92 -4.15 40.26
C SER A 51 43.80 -2.95 39.29
N ARG A 52 42.94 -3.13 38.27
CA ARG A 52 41.60 -2.50 38.27
C ARG A 52 40.66 -3.16 37.26
N LYS A 53 39.85 -4.12 37.71
CA LYS A 53 38.56 -4.40 37.05
C LYS A 53 37.56 -3.35 37.53
N ILE A 54 37.46 -2.23 36.81
CA ILE A 54 36.26 -1.40 36.86
C ILE A 54 35.34 -1.91 35.74
N SER A 55 34.66 -3.02 36.02
CA SER A 55 33.44 -3.34 35.29
C SER A 55 32.32 -2.49 35.89
N GLU A 56 32.13 -1.29 35.35
CA GLU A 56 30.87 -0.58 35.57
C GLU A 56 29.72 -1.52 35.15
N PRO A 57 28.66 -1.67 35.96
CA PRO A 57 27.50 -2.39 35.48
C PRO A 57 26.93 -1.63 34.29
N PHE A 58 26.72 -2.31 33.16
CA PHE A 58 25.95 -1.76 32.05
C PHE A 58 24.51 -1.53 32.52
N VAL A 59 24.24 -0.36 33.07
CA VAL A 59 22.90 0.06 33.45
C VAL A 59 22.09 0.17 32.17
N SER A 60 21.26 -0.84 31.93
CA SER A 60 20.27 -0.81 30.86
C SER A 60 19.35 0.38 31.09
N TYR A 61 19.63 1.50 30.40
CA TYR A 61 18.90 2.74 30.53
C TYR A 61 17.50 2.59 29.92
N SER A 62 16.59 2.02 30.70
CA SER A 62 15.17 1.91 30.38
C SER A 62 14.49 3.27 30.62
N PRO A 63 14.02 3.97 29.57
CA PRO A 63 13.32 5.24 29.72
C PRO A 63 12.10 5.12 30.64
N GLN A 64 11.99 6.08 31.57
CA GLN A 64 10.91 6.16 32.55
C GLN A 64 9.81 7.12 32.06
N PRO A 65 8.56 7.06 32.59
CA PRO A 65 7.45 7.88 32.11
C PRO A 65 7.76 9.38 32.05
N GLN A 66 8.48 9.90 33.05
CA GLN A 66 8.87 11.32 33.15
C GLN A 66 9.91 11.78 32.12
N HIS A 67 10.46 10.88 31.30
CA HIS A 67 11.36 11.24 30.19
C HIS A 67 10.58 11.54 28.88
N PHE A 68 9.26 11.38 28.86
CA PHE A 68 8.41 11.58 27.67
C PHE A 68 7.55 12.84 27.80
N PRO A 69 7.28 13.56 26.69
CA PRO A 69 6.46 14.78 26.72
C PRO A 69 5.01 14.58 27.21
N ASN A 70 4.50 13.34 27.18
CA ASN A 70 3.26 12.94 27.83
C ASN A 70 3.17 11.40 27.96
N GLU A 71 2.25 10.94 28.81
CA GLU A 71 1.97 9.52 29.06
C GLU A 71 1.58 8.73 27.79
N GLY A 72 0.99 9.39 26.79
CA GLY A 72 0.67 8.79 25.49
C GLY A 72 1.92 8.39 24.70
N LEU A 73 2.96 9.23 24.69
CA LEU A 73 4.23 8.90 24.06
C LEU A 73 5.01 7.83 24.85
N TYR A 74 4.87 7.77 26.18
CA TYR A 74 5.41 6.65 26.96
C TYR A 74 4.70 5.32 26.63
N LYS A 75 3.36 5.33 26.51
CA LYS A 75 2.59 4.15 26.05
C LYS A 75 3.01 3.74 24.63
N ALA A 76 3.19 4.71 23.74
CA ALA A 76 3.70 4.47 22.39
C ALA A 76 5.12 3.85 22.39
N TYR A 77 6.03 4.33 23.24
CA TYR A 77 7.36 3.72 23.42
C TYR A 77 7.25 2.23 23.76
N LEU A 78 6.42 1.87 24.75
CA LEU A 78 6.22 0.46 25.15
C LEU A 78 5.67 -0.39 24.00
N VAL A 79 4.74 0.14 23.21
CA VAL A 79 4.20 -0.51 22.00
C VAL A 79 5.30 -0.72 20.94
N ILE A 80 6.11 0.31 20.66
CA ILE A 80 7.19 0.23 19.66
C ILE A 80 8.25 -0.79 20.09
N GLN A 81 8.67 -0.81 21.36
CA GLN A 81 9.66 -1.79 21.82
C GLN A 81 9.11 -3.24 21.79
N ARG A 82 7.81 -3.46 22.09
CA ARG A 82 7.13 -4.76 21.94
C ARG A 82 6.96 -5.19 20.48
N PHE A 83 6.91 -4.25 19.54
CA PHE A 83 6.93 -4.58 18.11
C PHE A 83 8.36 -4.88 17.63
N LYS A 84 9.34 -4.07 18.05
CA LYS A 84 10.77 -4.28 17.80
C LYS A 84 11.27 -5.64 18.27
N SER A 85 10.84 -6.11 19.45
CA SER A 85 11.16 -7.46 19.94
C SER A 85 10.49 -8.61 19.17
N ARG A 86 9.63 -8.31 18.18
CA ARG A 86 9.01 -9.26 17.25
C ARG A 86 9.54 -9.15 15.82
N ILE A 87 10.39 -8.17 15.51
CA ILE A 87 11.01 -8.05 14.20
C ILE A 87 12.10 -9.13 14.07
N SER A 88 11.92 -10.03 13.11
CA SER A 88 12.82 -11.16 12.83
C SER A 88 13.89 -10.84 11.78
N SER A 89 13.72 -9.74 11.02
CA SER A 89 14.73 -9.22 10.10
C SER A 89 14.56 -7.71 9.91
N ASP A 90 15.67 -6.97 9.95
CA ASP A 90 15.77 -5.53 9.71
C ASP A 90 17.03 -5.27 8.86
N PRO A 91 16.98 -5.54 7.54
CA PRO A 91 18.18 -5.51 6.69
C PRO A 91 18.74 -4.08 6.56
N LYS A 92 17.88 -3.06 6.59
CA LYS A 92 18.27 -1.64 6.56
C LYS A 92 18.67 -1.09 7.94
N ASN A 93 18.70 -1.91 8.99
CA ASN A 93 19.11 -1.53 10.36
C ASN A 93 18.29 -0.39 10.99
N ILE A 94 17.05 -0.15 10.50
CA ILE A 94 16.23 1.00 10.87
C ILE A 94 15.89 1.02 12.37
N THR A 95 15.61 -0.16 12.93
CA THR A 95 15.23 -0.33 14.34
C THR A 95 16.33 0.07 15.32
N ARG A 96 17.58 0.24 14.86
CA ARG A 96 18.68 0.78 15.69
C ARG A 96 18.43 2.22 16.11
N THR A 97 17.63 2.97 15.36
CA THR A 97 17.21 4.34 15.73
C THR A 97 16.06 4.37 16.75
N TRP A 98 15.38 3.23 16.96
CA TRP A 98 14.24 3.10 17.88
C TRP A 98 14.73 2.83 19.31
N SER A 99 15.40 3.82 19.91
CA SER A 99 16.03 3.72 21.23
C SER A 99 15.96 5.05 21.98
N GLY A 100 15.87 5.01 23.31
CA GLY A 100 15.69 6.21 24.13
C GLY A 100 14.26 6.76 24.08
N HIS A 101 14.07 7.99 24.58
CA HIS A 101 12.75 8.60 24.80
C HIS A 101 12.28 9.53 23.67
N ASP A 102 13.18 10.01 22.80
CA ASP A 102 12.83 10.94 21.72
C ASP A 102 12.24 10.21 20.49
N ILE A 103 10.96 9.86 20.55
CA ILE A 103 10.20 9.26 19.44
C ILE A 103 9.97 10.25 18.28
N CYS A 104 10.01 11.56 18.56
CA CYS A 104 9.57 12.60 17.63
C CYS A 104 10.73 13.34 16.93
N GLY A 105 11.98 13.03 17.29
CA GLY A 105 13.18 13.59 16.70
C GLY A 105 13.37 13.27 15.22
N ARG A 106 14.22 14.05 14.55
CA ARG A 106 14.42 13.94 13.09
C ARG A 106 15.30 12.75 12.65
N LYS A 107 16.06 12.15 13.56
CA LYS A 107 17.02 11.06 13.29
C LYS A 107 16.86 9.84 14.22
N SER A 108 16.08 9.99 15.28
CA SER A 108 15.60 8.90 16.14
C SER A 108 14.29 8.35 15.56
N TYR A 109 13.92 7.12 15.94
CA TYR A 109 12.65 6.47 15.58
C TYR A 109 12.26 6.67 14.10
N LEU A 110 13.19 6.36 13.19
CA LEU A 110 12.95 6.44 11.75
C LEU A 110 11.73 5.59 11.34
N GLY A 111 10.88 6.17 10.50
CA GLY A 111 9.56 5.67 10.16
C GLY A 111 8.40 6.18 11.03
N PHE A 112 8.66 6.76 12.20
CA PHE A 112 7.63 7.41 13.02
C PHE A 112 7.54 8.91 12.74
N ARG A 113 6.32 9.46 12.76
CA ARG A 113 6.05 10.89 12.64
C ARG A 113 5.02 11.34 13.67
N CYS A 114 5.45 12.24 14.55
CA CYS A 114 4.58 12.89 15.52
C CYS A 114 3.90 14.14 14.97
N GLY A 115 2.74 14.47 15.54
CA GLY A 115 2.05 15.74 15.35
C GLY A 115 1.18 16.06 16.57
N THR A 116 0.58 17.25 16.61
CA THR A 116 -0.37 17.63 17.66
C THR A 116 -1.79 17.29 17.26
N THR A 117 -2.58 16.71 18.18
CA THR A 117 -4.03 16.56 17.99
C THR A 117 -4.68 17.93 17.71
N PRO A 118 -5.72 18.00 16.86
CA PRO A 118 -6.37 19.27 16.48
C PRO A 118 -7.43 19.73 17.49
N ASP A 119 -7.50 19.12 18.67
CA ASP A 119 -8.39 19.50 19.76
C ASP A 119 -7.80 20.62 20.63
N LEU A 120 -8.57 21.04 21.64
CA LEU A 120 -8.14 22.04 22.61
C LEU A 120 -6.91 21.62 23.43
N ALA A 121 -6.68 20.31 23.58
CA ALA A 121 -5.54 19.76 24.31
C ALA A 121 -4.22 19.82 23.53
N LYS A 122 -4.26 19.85 22.18
CA LYS A 122 -3.07 19.95 21.29
C LYS A 122 -1.95 18.96 21.63
N LYS A 123 -2.32 17.76 22.06
CA LYS A 123 -1.42 16.73 22.58
C LYS A 123 -0.48 16.23 21.49
N LEU A 124 0.83 16.26 21.75
CA LEU A 124 1.84 15.64 20.89
C LEU A 124 1.68 14.11 20.93
N THR A 125 1.46 13.50 19.76
CA THR A 125 1.18 12.07 19.59
C THR A 125 1.75 11.55 18.27
N ILE A 126 1.77 10.23 18.06
CA ILE A 126 2.17 9.64 16.77
C ILE A 126 0.97 9.71 15.83
N MET A 127 1.12 10.43 14.71
CA MET A 127 0.05 10.64 13.73
C MET A 127 0.27 9.86 12.43
N ALA A 128 1.52 9.50 12.12
CA ALA A 128 1.82 8.57 11.04
C ALA A 128 2.95 7.61 11.39
N VAL A 129 2.87 6.42 10.79
CA VAL A 129 3.96 5.46 10.64
C VAL A 129 4.14 5.19 9.17
N ASP A 130 5.36 5.30 8.69
CA ASP A 130 5.80 4.91 7.36
C ASP A 130 6.99 3.95 7.50
N PHE A 131 6.76 2.70 7.09
CA PHE A 131 7.77 1.64 7.00
C PHE A 131 7.97 1.19 5.54
N ASN A 132 7.51 1.94 4.53
CA ASN A 132 7.63 1.55 3.12
C ASN A 132 9.07 1.17 2.77
N ASP A 133 9.23 0.03 2.10
CA ASP A 133 10.51 -0.44 1.55
C ASP A 133 11.61 -0.67 2.61
N PHE A 134 11.28 -0.70 3.90
CA PHE A 134 12.26 -1.04 4.95
C PHE A 134 12.68 -2.53 4.87
N ALA A 135 11.92 -3.34 4.12
CA ALA A 135 12.11 -4.79 3.95
C ALA A 135 12.19 -5.56 5.29
N MET A 136 11.51 -5.05 6.33
CA MET A 136 11.46 -5.67 7.65
C MET A 136 10.56 -6.90 7.62
N SER A 137 10.92 -7.90 8.42
CA SER A 137 10.08 -9.08 8.68
C SER A 137 9.58 -9.05 10.11
N ALA A 138 8.27 -9.23 10.32
CA ALA A 138 7.69 -9.51 11.64
C ALA A 138 6.45 -10.42 11.48
N PRO A 139 6.17 -11.33 12.44
CA PRO A 139 5.17 -12.38 12.25
C PRO A 139 3.72 -11.87 12.23
N MET A 140 3.44 -10.66 12.75
CA MET A 140 2.10 -10.06 12.82
C MET A 140 2.18 -8.55 13.10
N LEU A 141 1.19 -7.79 12.63
CA LEU A 141 0.97 -6.36 12.97
C LEU A 141 0.02 -6.14 14.16
N GLU A 142 -0.58 -7.21 14.70
CA GLU A 142 -1.47 -7.18 15.86
C GLU A 142 -0.74 -6.81 17.16
N GLY A 143 -1.41 -6.06 18.05
CA GLY A 143 -0.80 -5.47 19.23
C GLY A 143 0.23 -4.38 18.89
N PHE A 144 0.08 -3.74 17.73
CA PHE A 144 0.94 -2.63 17.29
C PHE A 144 0.10 -1.53 16.64
N ILE A 145 -0.42 -1.72 15.42
CA ILE A 145 -1.14 -0.63 14.71
C ILE A 145 -2.46 -0.26 15.39
N ASP A 146 -3.10 -1.24 16.01
CA ASP A 146 -4.32 -1.15 16.83
C ASP A 146 -4.12 -0.40 18.16
N GLN A 147 -2.88 -0.14 18.57
CA GLN A 147 -2.53 0.52 19.84
C GLN A 147 -2.29 2.04 19.69
N PHE A 148 -2.40 2.61 18.48
CA PHE A 148 -2.22 4.04 18.21
C PHE A 148 -3.57 4.71 17.85
N PRO A 149 -4.38 5.18 18.82
CA PRO A 149 -5.73 5.68 18.56
C PRO A 149 -5.78 6.97 17.72
N ASP A 150 -4.69 7.74 17.76
CA ASP A 150 -4.50 9.02 17.06
C ASP A 150 -3.94 8.87 15.64
N LEU A 151 -3.70 7.63 15.19
CA LEU A 151 -3.03 7.33 13.92
C LEU A 151 -3.90 7.67 12.70
N VAL A 152 -3.34 8.48 11.78
CA VAL A 152 -4.00 8.94 10.55
C VAL A 152 -3.45 8.21 9.32
N LEU A 153 -2.16 7.90 9.29
CA LEU A 153 -1.51 7.19 8.19
C LEU A 153 -0.70 6.01 8.72
N PHE A 154 -0.97 4.81 8.20
CA PHE A 154 -0.07 3.67 8.30
C PHE A 154 0.33 3.21 6.91
N GLN A 155 1.59 3.45 6.54
CA GLN A 155 2.24 2.94 5.34
C GLN A 155 3.28 1.90 5.74
N ALA A 156 3.26 0.75 5.08
CA ALA A 156 4.20 -0.35 5.33
C ALA A 156 4.35 -1.27 4.10
N SER A 157 4.27 -0.69 2.91
CA SER A 157 4.36 -1.44 1.65
C SER A 157 5.75 -2.07 1.49
N THR A 158 5.86 -3.15 0.71
CA THR A 158 7.16 -3.78 0.39
C THR A 158 7.91 -4.27 1.64
N ASN A 159 7.20 -4.96 2.52
CA ASN A 159 7.75 -5.59 3.71
C ASN A 159 7.36 -7.07 3.77
N ASN A 160 7.78 -7.78 4.81
CA ASN A 160 7.39 -9.16 5.06
C ASN A 160 6.68 -9.27 6.41
N PHE A 161 5.63 -8.45 6.59
CA PHE A 161 4.73 -8.57 7.73
C PHE A 161 3.73 -9.70 7.48
N GLY A 162 3.64 -10.63 8.44
CA GLY A 162 2.74 -11.77 8.41
C GLY A 162 1.46 -11.56 9.23
N GLY A 163 0.76 -12.65 9.53
CA GLY A 163 -0.41 -12.65 10.40
C GLY A 163 -1.65 -12.00 9.77
N GLY A 164 -2.68 -11.77 10.59
CA GLY A 164 -3.90 -11.09 10.17
C GLY A 164 -3.78 -9.57 10.19
N ILE A 165 -4.69 -8.89 9.47
CA ILE A 165 -4.96 -7.47 9.70
C ILE A 165 -5.68 -7.36 11.07
N PRO A 166 -5.18 -6.59 12.04
CA PRO A 166 -5.79 -6.54 13.36
C PRO A 166 -7.09 -5.72 13.41
N PRO A 167 -7.87 -5.81 14.50
CA PRO A 167 -9.14 -5.10 14.66
C PRO A 167 -9.00 -3.56 14.64
N LEU A 168 -9.23 -2.95 13.47
CA LEU A 168 -9.07 -1.49 13.25
C LEU A 168 -10.11 -0.59 13.94
N SER A 169 -10.96 -1.13 14.82
CA SER A 169 -12.02 -0.38 15.49
C SER A 169 -11.51 0.55 16.59
N SER A 170 -10.32 0.32 17.15
CA SER A 170 -9.68 1.18 18.17
C SER A 170 -9.17 2.51 17.60
N LEU A 171 -9.04 2.62 16.28
CA LEU A 171 -8.69 3.87 15.61
C LEU A 171 -9.85 4.86 15.82
N HIS A 172 -9.62 5.89 16.63
CA HIS A 172 -10.67 6.75 17.16
C HIS A 172 -10.47 8.24 16.87
N TYR A 173 -9.52 8.59 16.00
CA TYR A 173 -9.36 9.94 15.43
C TYR A 173 -10.70 10.51 14.90
N GLN A 174 -11.33 11.42 15.65
CA GLN A 174 -12.71 11.89 15.44
C GLN A 174 -12.78 13.41 15.25
N TYR A 175 -11.96 13.94 14.34
CA TYR A 175 -11.95 15.37 14.01
C TYR A 175 -12.50 15.63 12.61
N LYS A 176 -13.76 16.03 12.55
CA LYS A 176 -14.41 16.54 11.35
C LYS A 176 -14.04 18.01 11.19
N LEU A 177 -13.00 18.29 10.39
CA LEU A 177 -12.63 19.67 10.01
C LEU A 177 -13.74 20.27 9.13
N SER A 178 -14.75 20.84 9.79
CA SER A 178 -15.87 21.53 9.13
C SER A 178 -15.43 22.95 8.81
N ILE A 179 -14.86 23.15 7.62
CA ILE A 179 -14.79 24.49 7.04
C ILE A 179 -16.24 24.89 6.71
N HIS A 180 -16.71 26.02 7.23
CA HIS A 180 -17.99 26.62 6.85
C HIS A 180 -17.75 27.88 6.01
N ASP A 181 -18.63 28.09 5.02
CA ASP A 181 -18.65 29.27 4.14
C ASP A 181 -19.35 30.41 4.89
N ASP A 182 -18.58 31.15 5.69
CA ASP A 182 -18.97 32.47 6.17
C ASP A 182 -18.20 33.53 5.36
N ARG A 183 -18.94 34.47 4.77
CA ARG A 183 -18.45 35.37 3.71
C ARG A 183 -17.99 36.72 4.27
N HIS A 184 -17.12 37.37 3.51
CA HIS A 184 -16.44 38.65 3.77
C HIS A 184 -15.34 38.58 4.85
N ASP A 185 -14.11 38.49 4.38
CA ASP A 185 -13.11 39.50 4.76
C ASP A 185 -12.06 39.66 3.63
N PRO A 186 -11.78 40.88 3.14
CA PRO A 186 -10.67 41.13 2.22
C PRO A 186 -9.37 41.44 2.98
N ILE A 187 -8.22 41.03 2.41
CA ILE A 187 -6.82 41.30 2.82
C ILE A 187 -6.15 40.23 3.73
N SER A 188 -4.89 39.93 3.39
CA SER A 188 -3.88 39.14 4.12
C SER A 188 -3.81 37.63 3.83
N GLU A 189 -2.89 37.23 2.95
CA GLU A 189 -2.69 35.86 2.45
C GLU A 189 -2.07 34.85 3.47
N ASN A 190 -1.83 35.24 4.73
CA ASN A 190 -0.95 34.47 5.65
C ASN A 190 -1.55 34.23 7.05
N LYS A 191 -2.67 33.48 7.18
CA LYS A 191 -3.14 33.10 8.54
C LYS A 191 -3.86 31.76 8.79
N TYR A 192 -4.34 31.03 7.78
CA TYR A 192 -5.11 29.78 8.00
C TYR A 192 -4.52 28.53 7.33
N LEU A 193 -3.18 28.46 7.26
CA LEU A 193 -2.43 27.26 6.93
C LEU A 193 -2.39 26.30 8.15
N LEU A 194 -3.45 25.53 8.37
CA LEU A 194 -3.53 24.50 9.42
C LEU A 194 -2.67 23.27 9.04
N THR A 195 -1.37 23.48 9.15
CA THR A 195 -0.32 22.70 8.50
C THR A 195 0.04 21.45 9.30
N ILE A 196 -0.69 20.35 9.06
CA ILE A 196 -0.26 19.01 9.50
C ILE A 196 0.84 18.52 8.54
N ILE A 197 2.07 18.99 8.74
CA ILE A 197 3.26 18.40 8.10
C ILE A 197 3.44 17.00 8.67
N ILE A 198 2.94 16.01 7.93
CA ILE A 198 3.53 14.68 7.93
C ILE A 198 4.67 14.75 6.91
N ARG A 199 5.91 14.49 7.32
CA ARG A 199 7.02 14.30 6.37
C ARG A 199 7.15 12.81 6.05
N VAL A 200 6.66 12.39 4.90
CA VAL A 200 6.93 11.07 4.32
C VAL A 200 7.77 11.34 3.08
N GLY A 201 8.90 10.65 2.96
CA GLY A 201 9.96 10.92 2.01
C GLY A 201 11.18 10.05 2.35
N PRO A 202 12.06 9.77 1.37
CA PRO A 202 13.11 8.78 1.51
C PRO A 202 14.04 9.05 2.69
N ILE A 203 14.54 7.97 3.29
CA ILE A 203 15.61 8.05 4.27
C ILE A 203 16.93 8.25 3.50
N ASP A 204 17.62 9.33 3.86
CA ASP A 204 18.85 9.88 3.27
C ASP A 204 18.70 10.75 2.00
N ILE A 205 19.70 11.64 1.85
CA ILE A 205 19.76 12.81 0.94
C ILE A 205 18.77 13.92 1.32
N GLY A 206 19.28 15.13 1.55
CA GLY A 206 18.53 16.22 2.18
C GLY A 206 18.06 17.33 1.24
N GLU A 207 16.80 17.25 0.80
CA GLU A 207 15.93 18.39 0.48
C GLU A 207 14.58 18.18 1.20
N PRO A 208 13.83 19.23 1.60
CA PRO A 208 12.71 19.10 2.53
C PRO A 208 11.37 18.75 1.86
N GLU A 209 11.31 17.70 1.05
CA GLU A 209 10.02 17.11 0.67
C GLU A 209 9.30 16.59 1.93
N ALA A 210 8.12 17.15 2.19
CA ALA A 210 7.17 16.60 3.15
C ALA A 210 6.24 15.60 2.40
N VAL A 211 5.06 15.28 2.95
CA VAL A 211 3.94 14.88 2.08
C VAL A 211 3.51 16.09 1.24
N VAL A 212 4.32 16.37 0.22
CA VAL A 212 4.01 17.24 -0.92
C VAL A 212 3.83 16.31 -2.11
N GLN A 213 2.75 15.53 -2.10
CA GLN A 213 2.02 15.41 -3.36
C GLN A 213 1.71 16.85 -3.79
N THR A 214 2.25 17.26 -4.94
CA THR A 214 2.16 18.66 -5.40
C THR A 214 0.71 19.01 -5.74
N ALA A 215 -0.02 19.48 -4.73
CA ALA A 215 -1.30 20.12 -4.86
C ALA A 215 -1.17 21.30 -5.84
N ARG A 216 -1.61 21.11 -7.08
CA ARG A 216 -1.93 22.24 -7.96
C ARG A 216 -2.95 23.11 -7.23
N LYS A 217 -2.70 24.42 -7.24
CA LYS A 217 -3.51 25.45 -6.58
C LYS A 217 -5.00 25.23 -6.89
N GLY A 218 -5.75 24.68 -5.93
CA GLY A 218 -7.17 24.30 -6.09
C GLY A 218 -7.57 22.89 -5.62
N THR A 219 -6.65 21.97 -5.33
CA THR A 219 -7.02 20.63 -4.80
C THR A 219 -7.42 20.67 -3.32
N ASN A 220 -8.66 20.27 -3.00
CA ASN A 220 -9.15 20.18 -1.62
C ASN A 220 -8.50 19.02 -0.84
N PHE A 221 -7.39 19.29 -0.16
CA PHE A 221 -6.68 18.30 0.67
C PHE A 221 -7.54 17.81 1.84
N ASN A 222 -8.12 16.62 1.65
CA ASN A 222 -9.01 15.98 2.61
C ASN A 222 -8.23 14.92 3.42
N ILE A 223 -7.49 15.37 4.44
CA ILE A 223 -6.79 14.46 5.37
C ILE A 223 -7.80 13.45 5.93
N GLY A 224 -7.40 12.18 6.01
CA GLY A 224 -8.20 11.11 6.59
C GLY A 224 -7.46 9.78 6.59
N ARG A 225 -8.07 8.82 7.27
CA ARG A 225 -7.36 7.61 7.70
C ARG A 225 -6.97 6.75 6.50
N SER A 226 -5.72 6.34 6.46
CA SER A 226 -5.11 5.61 5.36
C SER A 226 -4.39 4.38 5.90
N LEU A 227 -4.72 3.20 5.37
CA LEU A 227 -4.03 1.94 5.67
C LEU A 227 -3.52 1.32 4.38
N LEU A 228 -2.20 1.27 4.24
CA LEU A 228 -1.51 1.00 2.99
C LEU A 228 -0.43 -0.06 3.26
N LEU A 229 -0.79 -1.32 3.01
CA LEU A 229 -0.06 -2.55 3.37
C LEU A 229 0.22 -3.44 2.15
N ASN A 230 0.43 -2.83 0.97
CA ASN A 230 0.66 -3.58 -0.26
C ASN A 230 1.92 -4.45 -0.18
N SER A 231 1.99 -5.53 -0.96
CA SER A 231 3.20 -6.33 -1.17
C SER A 231 3.81 -6.82 0.16
N ASN A 232 3.05 -7.67 0.87
CA ASN A 232 3.39 -8.20 2.19
C ASN A 232 2.99 -9.69 2.32
N SER A 233 3.21 -10.28 3.50
CA SER A 233 2.84 -11.67 3.83
C SER A 233 1.55 -11.79 4.66
N LEU A 234 0.68 -10.77 4.68
CA LEU A 234 -0.55 -10.77 5.47
C LEU A 234 -1.50 -11.87 4.99
N SER A 235 -2.21 -12.49 5.92
CA SER A 235 -2.95 -13.75 5.69
C SER A 235 -4.19 -13.85 6.57
N GLY A 236 -5.08 -14.79 6.26
CA GLY A 236 -6.36 -14.91 6.98
C GLY A 236 -7.39 -13.86 6.53
N PRO A 237 -8.53 -13.75 7.22
CA PRO A 237 -9.66 -12.94 6.78
C PRO A 237 -9.49 -11.44 7.00
N LEU A 238 -10.13 -10.65 6.13
CA LEU A 238 -10.43 -9.24 6.40
C LEU A 238 -11.30 -9.12 7.66
N PRO A 239 -11.00 -8.22 8.62
CA PRO A 239 -11.74 -8.15 9.88
C PRO A 239 -13.22 -7.85 9.69
N ALA A 240 -14.09 -8.58 10.41
CA ALA A 240 -15.54 -8.37 10.35
C ALA A 240 -15.96 -6.94 10.76
N ASN A 241 -15.13 -6.24 11.56
CA ASN A 241 -15.30 -4.85 11.98
C ASN A 241 -14.56 -3.82 11.10
N LEU A 242 -13.98 -4.20 9.95
CA LEU A 242 -13.27 -3.30 9.03
C LEU A 242 -14.08 -2.03 8.69
N GLY A 243 -15.40 -2.17 8.54
CA GLY A 243 -16.35 -1.07 8.32
C GLY A 243 -16.33 0.08 9.32
N PHE A 244 -15.90 -0.16 10.56
CA PHE A 244 -15.91 0.86 11.63
C PHE A 244 -14.64 1.72 11.65
N SER A 245 -13.62 1.35 10.84
CA SER A 245 -12.33 2.04 10.77
C SER A 245 -12.37 3.42 10.11
N LYS A 246 -13.46 3.77 9.41
CA LYS A 246 -13.67 5.08 8.72
C LYS A 246 -12.48 5.50 7.85
N LEU A 247 -11.88 4.54 7.14
CA LEU A 247 -10.79 4.78 6.20
C LEU A 247 -11.27 5.63 5.00
N ARG A 248 -10.36 6.42 4.44
CA ARG A 248 -10.48 7.02 3.10
C ARG A 248 -9.78 6.18 2.03
N TYR A 249 -8.63 5.61 2.38
CA TYR A 249 -7.78 4.85 1.47
C TYR A 249 -7.41 3.53 2.14
N LEU A 250 -7.67 2.41 1.45
CA LEU A 250 -7.33 1.07 1.90
C LEU A 250 -6.64 0.31 0.77
N ALA A 251 -5.33 0.05 0.93
CA ALA A 251 -4.55 -0.74 -0.01
C ALA A 251 -3.96 -1.96 0.71
N LEU A 252 -4.34 -3.15 0.23
CA LEU A 252 -4.00 -4.47 0.78
C LEU A 252 -3.54 -5.45 -0.31
N ALA A 253 -3.18 -4.93 -1.49
CA ALA A 253 -2.88 -5.76 -2.65
C ALA A 253 -1.58 -6.56 -2.49
N ASN A 254 -1.39 -7.59 -3.33
CA ASN A 254 -0.21 -8.46 -3.30
C ASN A 254 0.04 -9.06 -1.90
N ASN A 255 -0.98 -9.72 -1.35
CA ASN A 255 -0.93 -10.37 -0.03
C ASN A 255 -1.55 -11.79 -0.13
N LYS A 256 -1.70 -12.47 1.03
CA LYS A 256 -2.22 -13.84 1.15
C LYS A 256 -3.56 -13.85 1.92
N LEU A 257 -4.33 -12.75 1.85
CA LEU A 257 -5.60 -12.59 2.57
C LEU A 257 -6.66 -13.53 1.97
N THR A 258 -7.46 -14.18 2.83
CA THR A 258 -8.42 -15.23 2.47
C THR A 258 -9.84 -14.87 2.87
N GLY A 259 -10.85 -15.65 2.44
CA GLY A 259 -12.22 -15.48 2.94
C GLY A 259 -12.94 -14.27 2.32
N PRO A 260 -14.16 -13.94 2.80
CA PRO A 260 -15.02 -12.96 2.15
C PRO A 260 -14.61 -11.51 2.42
N ILE A 261 -14.94 -10.63 1.46
CA ILE A 261 -15.02 -9.19 1.73
C ILE A 261 -16.15 -8.98 2.75
N PRO A 262 -15.89 -8.38 3.93
CA PRO A 262 -16.86 -8.34 5.02
C PRO A 262 -17.99 -7.35 4.67
N PRO A 263 -19.27 -7.74 4.84
CA PRO A 263 -20.42 -6.85 4.64
C PRO A 263 -20.33 -5.49 5.36
N SER A 264 -19.58 -5.42 6.47
CA SER A 264 -19.34 -4.17 7.18
C SER A 264 -18.64 -3.10 6.34
N ILE A 265 -17.96 -3.44 5.22
CA ILE A 265 -17.30 -2.47 4.33
C ILE A 265 -18.23 -1.32 3.92
N GLY A 266 -19.52 -1.59 3.69
CA GLY A 266 -20.52 -0.57 3.38
C GLY A 266 -20.75 0.47 4.48
N LYS A 267 -20.34 0.21 5.74
CA LYS A 267 -20.35 1.22 6.83
C LYS A 267 -19.33 2.35 6.60
N MET A 268 -18.39 2.20 5.67
CA MET A 268 -17.49 3.26 5.22
C MET A 268 -18.03 4.05 4.01
N GLN A 269 -19.31 3.88 3.63
CA GLN A 269 -20.01 4.67 2.59
C GLN A 269 -19.75 6.18 2.64
N ASP A 270 -19.50 6.71 3.84
CA ASP A 270 -19.33 8.14 4.07
C ASP A 270 -17.89 8.63 4.03
N SER A 271 -16.89 7.74 4.09
CA SER A 271 -15.46 8.06 4.18
C SER A 271 -14.60 7.48 3.06
N LEU A 272 -14.89 6.26 2.58
CA LEU A 272 -14.02 5.51 1.68
C LEU A 272 -14.03 6.11 0.27
N LEU A 273 -12.84 6.45 -0.22
CA LEU A 273 -12.61 7.00 -1.55
C LEU A 273 -11.97 5.97 -2.47
N GLU A 274 -11.05 5.15 -1.95
CA GLU A 274 -10.37 4.12 -2.73
C GLU A 274 -10.15 2.84 -1.93
N VAL A 275 -10.41 1.69 -2.56
CA VAL A 275 -10.13 0.37 -2.00
C VAL A 275 -9.48 -0.56 -3.02
N LEU A 276 -8.35 -1.14 -2.63
CA LEU A 276 -7.45 -1.93 -3.46
C LEU A 276 -7.11 -3.25 -2.74
N LEU A 277 -7.65 -4.35 -3.25
CA LEU A 277 -7.57 -5.73 -2.74
C LEU A 277 -6.96 -6.71 -3.76
N LEU A 278 -6.49 -6.20 -4.90
CA LEU A 278 -5.87 -6.90 -6.02
C LEU A 278 -4.87 -7.98 -5.57
N ASN A 279 -4.86 -9.13 -6.26
CA ASN A 279 -3.85 -10.19 -6.06
C ASN A 279 -3.80 -10.69 -4.61
N ASN A 280 -4.87 -11.39 -4.22
CA ASN A 280 -5.08 -12.01 -2.92
C ASN A 280 -5.82 -13.35 -3.10
N GLN A 281 -6.24 -13.97 -1.99
CA GLN A 281 -6.98 -15.23 -1.97
C GLN A 281 -8.42 -15.05 -1.43
N LEU A 282 -8.99 -13.84 -1.54
CA LEU A 282 -10.33 -13.51 -1.08
C LEU A 282 -11.37 -14.32 -1.87
N SER A 283 -12.38 -14.85 -1.18
CA SER A 283 -13.25 -15.91 -1.68
C SER A 283 -14.71 -15.74 -1.25
N GLY A 284 -15.63 -16.38 -1.95
CA GLY A 284 -17.07 -16.27 -1.65
C GLY A 284 -17.71 -15.08 -2.36
N CYS A 285 -18.93 -14.72 -1.96
CA CYS A 285 -19.76 -13.78 -2.71
C CYS A 285 -19.34 -12.33 -2.51
N VAL A 286 -19.39 -11.54 -3.59
CA VAL A 286 -19.24 -10.07 -3.52
C VAL A 286 -20.41 -9.48 -2.69
N PRO A 287 -20.15 -8.75 -1.59
CA PRO A 287 -21.21 -8.21 -0.74
C PRO A 287 -21.97 -7.07 -1.44
N HIS A 288 -23.29 -7.06 -1.30
CA HIS A 288 -24.14 -6.00 -1.87
C HIS A 288 -23.87 -4.64 -1.23
N GLU A 289 -23.38 -4.65 0.01
CA GLU A 289 -22.95 -3.51 0.80
C GLU A 289 -21.76 -2.75 0.17
N LEU A 290 -20.98 -3.40 -0.70
CA LEU A 290 -19.93 -2.69 -1.47
C LEU A 290 -20.54 -1.66 -2.43
N GLY A 291 -21.73 -1.93 -2.97
CA GLY A 291 -22.48 -0.98 -3.80
C GLY A 291 -22.96 0.27 -3.04
N MET A 292 -22.97 0.26 -1.71
CA MET A 292 -23.33 1.43 -0.89
C MET A 292 -22.22 2.49 -0.83
N LEU A 293 -21.03 2.20 -1.36
CA LEU A 293 -19.87 3.08 -1.39
C LEU A 293 -20.00 4.21 -2.44
N THR A 294 -21.04 5.02 -2.34
CA THR A 294 -21.43 6.02 -3.37
C THR A 294 -20.38 7.10 -3.65
N LYS A 295 -19.40 7.27 -2.74
CA LYS A 295 -18.29 8.25 -2.81
C LYS A 295 -16.96 7.66 -3.29
N THR A 296 -16.85 6.34 -3.43
CA THR A 296 -15.61 5.66 -3.82
C THR A 296 -15.38 5.79 -5.33
N THR A 297 -14.17 6.23 -5.71
CA THR A 297 -13.68 6.38 -7.08
C THR A 297 -12.95 5.14 -7.60
N VAL A 298 -12.27 4.41 -6.71
CA VAL A 298 -11.52 3.19 -7.04
C VAL A 298 -12.01 1.99 -6.25
N ILE A 299 -12.39 0.93 -6.96
CA ILE A 299 -12.56 -0.41 -6.40
C ILE A 299 -11.76 -1.38 -7.28
N ASP A 300 -10.67 -1.93 -6.75
CA ASP A 300 -9.98 -3.07 -7.35
C ASP A 300 -10.05 -4.27 -6.39
N ALA A 301 -10.64 -5.36 -6.85
CA ALA A 301 -10.59 -6.67 -6.21
C ALA A 301 -10.29 -7.78 -7.24
N GLY A 302 -9.51 -7.45 -8.27
CA GLY A 302 -9.05 -8.40 -9.29
C GLY A 302 -8.08 -9.45 -8.74
N MET A 303 -7.78 -10.48 -9.54
CA MET A 303 -6.84 -11.56 -9.21
C MET A 303 -7.11 -12.17 -7.83
N ASN A 304 -8.32 -12.70 -7.66
CA ASN A 304 -8.83 -13.25 -6.40
C ASN A 304 -9.71 -14.50 -6.68
N GLN A 305 -10.39 -15.02 -5.67
CA GLN A 305 -11.28 -16.19 -5.75
C GLN A 305 -12.76 -15.83 -5.50
N LEU A 306 -13.14 -14.56 -5.70
CA LEU A 306 -14.50 -14.07 -5.50
C LEU A 306 -15.45 -14.73 -6.50
N THR A 307 -16.67 -15.01 -6.05
CA THR A 307 -17.70 -15.68 -6.85
C THR A 307 -19.08 -14.99 -6.70
N GLY A 308 -20.10 -15.54 -7.36
CA GLY A 308 -21.43 -14.95 -7.43
C GLY A 308 -21.65 -14.06 -8.65
N PRO A 309 -22.89 -13.58 -8.86
CA PRO A 309 -23.15 -12.47 -9.75
C PRO A 309 -22.68 -11.15 -9.13
N ILE A 310 -22.45 -10.13 -9.97
CA ILE A 310 -22.28 -8.75 -9.50
C ILE A 310 -23.61 -8.29 -8.88
N PRO A 311 -23.64 -7.84 -7.61
CA PRO A 311 -24.87 -7.37 -6.97
C PRO A 311 -25.50 -6.18 -7.70
N SER A 312 -26.83 -6.13 -7.73
CA SER A 312 -27.60 -5.04 -8.35
C SER A 312 -27.23 -3.65 -7.79
N SER A 313 -26.85 -3.58 -6.52
CA SER A 313 -26.39 -2.36 -5.83
C SER A 313 -25.15 -1.71 -6.44
N PHE A 314 -24.41 -2.39 -7.32
CA PHE A 314 -23.27 -1.77 -8.01
C PHE A 314 -23.69 -0.62 -8.94
N SER A 315 -24.98 -0.52 -9.32
CA SER A 315 -25.51 0.68 -9.99
C SER A 315 -25.61 1.91 -9.09
N CYS A 316 -25.32 1.80 -7.78
CA CYS A 316 -25.33 2.91 -6.83
C CYS A 316 -23.95 3.56 -6.65
N LEU A 317 -22.90 3.03 -7.28
CA LEU A 317 -21.51 3.49 -7.21
C LEU A 317 -21.27 4.80 -8.00
N ASN A 318 -22.08 5.83 -7.76
CA ASN A 318 -22.17 7.04 -8.58
C ASN A 318 -20.86 7.86 -8.73
N SER A 319 -19.85 7.61 -7.89
CA SER A 319 -18.54 8.25 -7.98
C SER A 319 -17.45 7.37 -8.60
N VAL A 320 -17.72 6.11 -8.94
CA VAL A 320 -16.67 5.17 -9.38
C VAL A 320 -16.11 5.56 -10.76
N GLU A 321 -14.78 5.49 -10.88
CA GLU A 321 -14.00 5.82 -12.06
C GLU A 321 -13.22 4.60 -12.56
N GLN A 322 -12.67 3.81 -11.63
CA GLN A 322 -12.00 2.53 -11.87
C GLN A 322 -12.74 1.41 -11.12
N LEU A 323 -13.24 0.41 -11.84
CA LEU A 323 -13.73 -0.83 -11.24
C LEU A 323 -13.05 -2.05 -11.87
N ASN A 324 -12.22 -2.75 -11.11
CA ASN A 324 -11.56 -3.98 -11.53
C ASN A 324 -12.03 -5.16 -10.68
N LEU A 325 -12.62 -6.16 -11.34
CA LEU A 325 -12.98 -7.46 -10.77
C LEU A 325 -12.41 -8.61 -11.63
N GLY A 326 -11.44 -8.32 -12.50
CA GLY A 326 -10.88 -9.29 -13.44
C GLY A 326 -10.12 -10.43 -12.74
N GLY A 327 -10.02 -11.60 -13.37
CA GLY A 327 -9.32 -12.76 -12.80
C GLY A 327 -9.97 -13.26 -11.51
N ASN A 328 -11.28 -13.53 -11.55
CA ASN A 328 -12.08 -14.05 -10.43
C ASN A 328 -12.98 -15.21 -10.92
N ARG A 329 -13.93 -15.64 -10.08
CA ARG A 329 -14.93 -16.69 -10.36
C ARG A 329 -16.36 -16.13 -10.38
N LEU A 330 -16.53 -14.86 -10.78
CA LEU A 330 -17.84 -14.20 -10.90
C LEU A 330 -18.59 -14.74 -12.13
N TYR A 331 -19.93 -14.76 -12.08
CA TYR A 331 -20.75 -15.43 -13.11
C TYR A 331 -22.13 -14.81 -13.34
N GLY A 332 -22.84 -15.31 -14.35
CA GLY A 332 -24.19 -14.85 -14.69
C GLY A 332 -24.19 -13.65 -15.65
N GLN A 333 -25.21 -12.79 -15.57
CA GLN A 333 -25.32 -11.59 -16.40
C GLN A 333 -24.60 -10.41 -15.77
N VAL A 334 -23.84 -9.63 -16.55
CA VAL A 334 -23.32 -8.33 -16.10
C VAL A 334 -24.49 -7.32 -16.02
N PRO A 335 -24.74 -6.68 -14.86
CA PRO A 335 -25.86 -5.74 -14.73
C PRO A 335 -25.72 -4.53 -15.66
N ASP A 336 -26.64 -4.37 -16.61
CA ASP A 336 -26.64 -3.26 -17.56
C ASP A 336 -26.69 -1.87 -16.88
N ALA A 337 -27.22 -1.82 -15.66
CA ALA A 337 -27.24 -0.62 -14.82
C ALA A 337 -25.85 -0.22 -14.27
N LEU A 338 -24.90 -1.15 -14.10
CA LEU A 338 -23.50 -0.82 -13.77
C LEU A 338 -22.83 -0.12 -14.96
N CYS A 339 -23.00 -0.65 -16.17
CA CYS A 339 -22.44 -0.06 -17.38
C CYS A 339 -23.00 1.34 -17.70
N LYS A 340 -24.18 1.68 -17.17
CA LYS A 340 -24.75 3.05 -17.27
C LYS A 340 -24.01 4.09 -16.42
N LEU A 341 -23.15 3.67 -15.48
CA LEU A 341 -22.25 4.59 -14.77
C LEU A 341 -21.12 5.18 -15.65
N ALA A 342 -20.95 4.69 -16.89
CA ALA A 342 -20.12 5.30 -17.93
C ALA A 342 -20.93 6.16 -18.93
N GLY A 343 -22.21 6.42 -18.61
CA GLY A 343 -23.07 7.36 -19.33
C GLY A 343 -22.81 8.82 -18.92
N PRO A 344 -23.48 9.80 -19.57
CA PRO A 344 -23.17 11.24 -19.41
C PRO A 344 -23.30 11.82 -17.99
N ALA A 345 -23.97 11.13 -17.07
CA ALA A 345 -24.16 11.54 -15.68
C ALA A 345 -23.30 10.76 -14.67
N GLY A 346 -22.51 9.78 -15.12
CA GLY A 346 -21.63 8.97 -14.28
C GLY A 346 -20.15 9.28 -14.51
N ARG A 347 -19.26 8.54 -13.84
CA ARG A 347 -17.80 8.74 -13.89
C ARG A 347 -16.99 7.50 -14.30
N LEU A 348 -17.63 6.34 -14.51
CA LEU A 348 -16.95 5.08 -14.77
C LEU A 348 -16.17 5.17 -16.09
N SER A 349 -14.85 5.15 -15.98
CA SER A 349 -13.91 5.37 -17.08
C SER A 349 -13.20 4.09 -17.52
N ASN A 350 -13.15 3.08 -16.64
CA ASN A 350 -12.52 1.79 -16.86
C ASN A 350 -13.23 0.70 -16.03
N LEU A 351 -13.70 -0.35 -16.70
CA LEU A 351 -14.39 -1.49 -16.11
C LEU A 351 -13.72 -2.79 -16.58
N THR A 352 -12.90 -3.41 -15.73
CA THR A 352 -12.23 -4.68 -16.04
C THR A 352 -12.98 -5.85 -15.41
N LEU A 353 -13.62 -6.68 -16.23
CA LEU A 353 -14.35 -7.89 -15.83
C LEU A 353 -13.79 -9.17 -16.50
N SER A 354 -12.65 -9.07 -17.19
CA SER A 354 -12.04 -10.18 -17.93
C SER A 354 -11.55 -11.30 -17.02
N GLY A 355 -11.44 -12.53 -17.54
CA GLY A 355 -11.02 -13.68 -16.74
C GLY A 355 -12.06 -14.15 -15.71
N ASN A 356 -13.35 -13.96 -15.96
CA ASN A 356 -14.46 -14.44 -15.12
C ASN A 356 -15.29 -15.52 -15.86
N TYR A 357 -16.52 -15.78 -15.41
CA TYR A 357 -17.47 -16.72 -16.03
C TYR A 357 -18.82 -16.05 -16.31
N PHE A 358 -18.81 -14.76 -16.67
CA PHE A 358 -20.02 -14.07 -17.13
C PHE A 358 -20.55 -14.69 -18.42
N THR A 359 -21.87 -14.77 -18.54
CA THR A 359 -22.59 -15.49 -19.61
C THR A 359 -23.35 -14.56 -20.55
N SER A 360 -23.67 -13.34 -20.12
CA SER A 360 -24.34 -12.33 -20.95
C SER A 360 -24.07 -10.91 -20.47
N VAL A 361 -24.28 -9.95 -21.38
CA VAL A 361 -24.12 -8.50 -21.17
C VAL A 361 -25.34 -7.77 -21.73
N GLY A 362 -25.69 -6.62 -21.16
CA GLY A 362 -26.76 -5.77 -21.69
C GLY A 362 -26.30 -4.83 -22.81
N PRO A 363 -27.22 -4.05 -23.42
CA PRO A 363 -26.88 -3.13 -24.51
C PRO A 363 -25.91 -2.01 -24.12
N ALA A 364 -25.99 -1.46 -22.91
CA ALA A 364 -25.06 -0.43 -22.45
C ALA A 364 -23.65 -1.01 -22.23
N CYS A 365 -23.56 -2.20 -21.64
CA CYS A 365 -22.29 -2.94 -21.54
C CYS A 365 -21.71 -3.25 -22.93
N SER A 366 -22.57 -3.64 -23.88
CA SER A 366 -22.19 -3.93 -25.26
C SER A 366 -21.67 -2.71 -26.02
N ALA A 367 -22.04 -1.49 -25.61
CA ALA A 367 -21.42 -0.26 -26.09
C ALA A 367 -20.03 -0.05 -25.46
N LEU A 368 -19.89 -0.20 -24.13
CA LEU A 368 -18.59 -0.02 -23.47
C LEU A 368 -17.48 -0.97 -23.95
N ILE A 369 -17.85 -2.19 -24.39
CA ILE A 369 -16.89 -3.14 -25.00
C ILE A 369 -16.35 -2.61 -26.33
N LYS A 370 -17.20 -1.91 -27.13
CA LYS A 370 -16.79 -1.27 -28.40
C LYS A 370 -16.01 0.02 -28.15
N ASP A 371 -16.39 0.77 -27.12
CA ASP A 371 -15.75 2.02 -26.70
C ASP A 371 -14.39 1.78 -25.99
N GLY A 372 -14.00 0.53 -25.75
CA GLY A 372 -12.75 0.15 -25.06
C GLY A 372 -12.77 0.34 -23.54
N VAL A 373 -13.90 0.80 -22.98
CA VAL A 373 -14.10 1.07 -21.54
C VAL A 373 -14.32 -0.22 -20.73
N LEU A 374 -14.80 -1.30 -21.36
CA LEU A 374 -15.15 -2.55 -20.70
C LEU A 374 -14.40 -3.76 -21.30
N ASP A 375 -13.47 -4.35 -20.53
CA ASP A 375 -12.82 -5.62 -20.91
C ASP A 375 -13.63 -6.84 -20.44
N MET A 376 -14.06 -7.65 -21.40
CA MET A 376 -14.81 -8.91 -21.20
C MET A 376 -14.06 -10.16 -21.71
N LYS A 377 -12.77 -10.07 -22.06
CA LYS A 377 -11.97 -11.24 -22.49
C LYS A 377 -12.01 -12.37 -21.43
N TYR A 378 -11.81 -13.61 -21.86
CA TYR A 378 -11.76 -14.80 -21.01
C TYR A 378 -12.99 -14.94 -20.08
N ASN A 379 -14.18 -14.73 -20.64
CA ASN A 379 -15.49 -15.01 -20.01
C ASN A 379 -16.20 -16.16 -20.74
N CYS A 380 -17.50 -16.38 -20.45
CA CYS A 380 -18.33 -17.45 -20.99
C CYS A 380 -19.50 -16.94 -21.84
N ILE A 381 -19.31 -15.85 -22.60
CA ILE A 381 -20.36 -15.19 -23.37
C ILE A 381 -20.45 -15.81 -24.78
N PRO A 382 -21.57 -16.47 -25.16
CA PRO A 382 -21.71 -17.07 -26.48
C PRO A 382 -21.61 -16.03 -27.60
N GLY A 383 -20.89 -16.36 -28.69
CA GLY A 383 -20.74 -15.50 -29.86
C GLY A 383 -19.78 -14.32 -29.70
N MET A 384 -19.15 -14.14 -28.53
CA MET A 384 -18.13 -13.11 -28.31
C MET A 384 -16.72 -13.65 -28.60
N ALA A 385 -15.80 -12.78 -29.04
CA ALA A 385 -14.41 -13.15 -29.26
C ALA A 385 -13.62 -13.33 -27.93
N ASN A 386 -12.50 -14.05 -28.00
CA ASN A 386 -11.55 -14.25 -26.89
C ASN A 386 -12.21 -14.74 -25.59
N GLN A 387 -13.12 -15.72 -25.68
CA GLN A 387 -13.81 -16.33 -24.54
C GLN A 387 -13.14 -17.64 -24.09
N ARG A 388 -13.50 -18.13 -22.90
CA ARG A 388 -13.09 -19.45 -22.37
C ARG A 388 -13.63 -20.59 -23.22
N ALA A 389 -13.05 -21.78 -23.07
CA ALA A 389 -13.50 -22.95 -23.81
C ALA A 389 -14.94 -23.35 -23.40
N PRO A 390 -15.84 -23.74 -24.33
CA PRO A 390 -17.21 -24.11 -23.97
C PRO A 390 -17.30 -25.24 -22.93
N ALA A 391 -16.36 -26.20 -22.96
CA ALA A 391 -16.27 -27.27 -21.96
C ALA A 391 -15.90 -26.78 -20.56
N GLU A 392 -15.00 -25.79 -20.46
CA GLU A 392 -14.60 -25.14 -19.21
C GLU A 392 -15.78 -24.35 -18.63
N CYS A 393 -16.47 -23.58 -19.47
CA CYS A 393 -17.68 -22.85 -19.10
C CYS A 393 -18.79 -23.81 -18.63
N ALA A 394 -19.05 -24.90 -19.36
CA ALA A 394 -20.04 -25.91 -18.96
C ALA A 394 -19.69 -26.57 -17.63
N SER A 395 -18.43 -26.99 -17.45
CA SER A 395 -17.93 -27.62 -16.21
C SER A 395 -18.02 -26.71 -15.00
N PHE A 396 -17.71 -25.40 -15.17
CA PHE A 396 -17.90 -24.43 -14.11
C PHE A 396 -19.39 -24.16 -13.84
N LEU A 397 -20.19 -23.92 -14.88
CA LEU A 397 -21.59 -23.51 -14.73
C LEU A 397 -22.48 -24.62 -14.17
N SER A 398 -22.21 -25.90 -14.47
CA SER A 398 -23.00 -27.05 -14.00
C SER A 398 -22.95 -27.26 -12.48
N GLN A 399 -21.93 -26.74 -11.79
CA GLN A 399 -21.85 -26.85 -10.33
C GLN A 399 -22.89 -25.94 -9.65
N PRO A 400 -23.62 -26.41 -8.63
CA PRO A 400 -24.53 -25.55 -7.86
C PRO A 400 -23.73 -24.48 -7.10
N LYS A 401 -24.24 -23.24 -7.06
CA LYS A 401 -23.61 -22.08 -6.41
C LYS A 401 -24.66 -21.25 -5.69
N THR A 402 -24.33 -20.76 -4.50
CA THR A 402 -25.27 -20.01 -3.66
C THR A 402 -24.65 -18.69 -3.20
N CYS A 403 -25.36 -17.59 -3.43
CA CYS A 403 -25.04 -16.27 -2.88
C CYS A 403 -26.30 -15.63 -2.29
N PRO A 404 -26.60 -15.85 -0.99
CA PRO A 404 -27.90 -15.50 -0.40
C PRO A 404 -28.32 -14.03 -0.56
N ALA A 405 -27.37 -13.10 -0.57
CA ALA A 405 -27.64 -11.66 -0.72
C ALA A 405 -27.84 -11.19 -2.18
N ALA A 406 -27.57 -12.02 -3.19
CA ALA A 406 -27.53 -11.59 -4.59
C ALA A 406 -28.87 -11.09 -5.15
N GLY A 407 -29.99 -11.58 -4.60
CA GLY A 407 -31.35 -11.19 -5.01
C GLY A 407 -31.92 -9.97 -4.27
N ALA A 408 -31.17 -9.35 -3.35
CA ALA A 408 -31.68 -8.22 -2.57
C ALA A 408 -31.98 -7.00 -3.46
N ARG A 409 -33.19 -6.42 -3.32
CA ARG A 409 -33.51 -5.10 -3.89
C ARG A 409 -32.92 -4.02 -3.01
N VAL A 410 -31.72 -3.57 -3.36
CA VAL A 410 -31.01 -2.49 -2.65
C VAL A 410 -31.46 -1.15 -3.20
N VAL A 411 -32.04 -0.31 -2.34
CA VAL A 411 -32.29 1.10 -2.68
C VAL A 411 -30.97 1.85 -2.55
N CYS A 412 -30.55 2.57 -3.59
CA CYS A 412 -29.34 3.37 -3.54
C CYS A 412 -29.44 4.44 -2.43
N PRO A 413 -28.39 4.67 -1.63
CA PRO A 413 -28.37 5.76 -0.66
C PRO A 413 -28.69 7.10 -1.33
N VAL A 414 -29.54 7.92 -0.70
CA VAL A 414 -29.93 9.23 -1.24
C VAL A 414 -28.69 10.12 -1.34
N VAL A 415 -28.31 10.48 -2.56
CA VAL A 415 -27.12 11.30 -2.82
C VAL A 415 -27.51 12.78 -2.83
N ASP A 416 -26.80 13.60 -2.06
CA ASP A 416 -26.87 15.07 -2.14
C ASP A 416 -26.42 15.55 -3.52
N ALA A 417 -27.35 15.67 -4.48
CA ALA A 417 -27.05 16.12 -5.83
C ALA A 417 -26.32 17.47 -5.88
N LYS A 418 -26.52 18.34 -4.87
CA LYS A 418 -25.85 19.63 -4.70
C LYS A 418 -24.35 19.54 -4.34
N LYS A 419 -23.82 18.36 -4.00
CA LYS A 419 -22.41 18.16 -3.59
C LYS A 419 -21.56 17.40 -4.61
N ASN A 420 -22.17 16.85 -5.66
CA ASN A 420 -21.43 16.24 -6.75
C ASN A 420 -20.85 17.32 -7.67
N ALA A 421 -19.53 17.36 -7.79
CA ALA A 421 -18.89 17.99 -8.93
C ALA A 421 -19.44 17.37 -10.23
N ALA A 422 -19.67 18.20 -11.24
CA ALA A 422 -20.15 17.77 -12.55
C ALA A 422 -19.26 16.66 -13.12
N ALA A 423 -19.84 15.74 -13.90
CA ALA A 423 -19.06 14.74 -14.61
C ALA A 423 -18.03 15.43 -15.52
N PRO A 424 -16.77 14.96 -15.57
CA PRO A 424 -15.74 15.57 -16.40
C PRO A 424 -16.12 15.51 -17.88
N VAL A 425 -15.73 16.52 -18.66
CA VAL A 425 -16.08 16.63 -20.09
C VAL A 425 -15.20 15.70 -20.91
N GLY A 426 -15.55 14.41 -20.89
CA GLY A 426 -14.90 13.34 -21.67
C GLY A 426 -14.64 12.08 -20.83
N ARG A 427 -14.75 10.90 -21.46
CA ARG A 427 -14.47 9.59 -20.84
C ARG A 427 -12.97 9.25 -20.82
N VAL A 428 -12.10 10.21 -20.54
CA VAL A 428 -10.66 9.93 -20.41
C VAL A 428 -10.41 9.43 -18.99
N ALA A 429 -10.05 8.16 -18.86
CA ALA A 429 -9.64 7.59 -17.58
C ALA A 429 -8.40 8.32 -17.05
N PRO A 430 -8.41 8.78 -15.78
CA PRO A 430 -7.19 9.23 -15.12
C PRO A 430 -6.14 8.13 -15.11
N HIS A 431 -4.87 8.49 -15.34
CA HIS A 431 -3.77 7.53 -15.27
C HIS A 431 -3.68 6.94 -13.86
N TYR A 432 -3.45 5.63 -13.73
CA TYR A 432 -3.53 4.92 -12.44
C TYR A 432 -2.77 5.62 -11.28
N SER A 433 -1.60 6.23 -11.56
CA SER A 433 -0.81 6.96 -10.57
C SER A 433 -1.45 8.26 -10.01
N SER A 434 -2.61 8.71 -10.51
CA SER A 434 -3.37 9.81 -9.89
C SER A 434 -4.22 9.38 -8.69
N TYR A 435 -4.42 8.08 -8.50
CA TYR A 435 -5.14 7.51 -7.36
C TYR A 435 -4.16 7.13 -6.25
N VAL A 436 -4.50 7.45 -5.00
CA VAL A 436 -3.59 7.31 -3.85
C VAL A 436 -3.18 5.85 -3.61
N THR A 437 -4.11 4.92 -3.80
CA THR A 437 -3.89 3.48 -3.59
C THR A 437 -3.06 2.84 -4.71
N TYR A 438 -3.36 3.15 -5.98
CA TYR A 438 -2.54 2.69 -7.12
C TYR A 438 -1.15 3.33 -7.12
N ALA A 439 -0.99 4.57 -6.66
CA ALA A 439 0.32 5.20 -6.47
C ALA A 439 1.18 4.51 -5.38
N THR A 440 0.63 3.53 -4.64
CA THR A 440 1.37 2.68 -3.69
C THR A 440 1.56 1.23 -4.16
N LEU A 441 1.39 0.95 -5.46
CA LEU A 441 1.72 -0.34 -6.08
C LEU A 441 3.09 -0.38 -6.78
N HIS A 442 3.77 0.77 -6.86
CA HIS A 442 5.03 1.00 -7.55
C HIS A 442 5.91 1.91 -6.66
N GLU A 443 7.24 1.89 -6.76
CA GLU A 443 8.08 1.26 -7.80
C GLU A 443 8.48 -0.21 -7.50
#